data_AF-A0A3R8QTV7-F1
#
_entry.id   AF-A0A3R8QTV7-F1
#
_cell.length_a   1.000
_cell.length_b   1.000
_cell.length_c   1.000
_cell.angle_alpha   90.00
_cell.angle_beta   90.00
_cell.angle_gamma   90.00
#
_symmetry.space_group_name_H-M   'P 1'
#
loop_
_entity.id
_entity.type
_entity.pdbx_description
1 polymer ?
#
loop_
_entity_poly.entity_id
_entity_poly.type
_entity_poly.pdbx_seq_one_letter_code
_entity_poly.pdbx_strand_id
1 'polypeptide(L)'
;MAVVIIILLALIFIGYFVFQKTTGKIWFSPAEKYRTIDDEFNAKRKNRQDEIDKLLGKIGKNGLDDLSEKDRKRLDELSQK
;
A
#
# COMPACT_ATOMS: atom_id res chain seq x y z
N MET A 1 -0.69 -52.87 3.15
CA MET A 1 -1.50 -52.05 2.22
C MET A 1 -2.16 -50.85 2.91
N ALA A 2 -2.91 -51.04 4.01
CA ALA A 2 -3.56 -49.93 4.73
C ALA A 2 -2.60 -48.82 5.20
N VAL A 3 -1.42 -49.17 5.73
CA VAL A 3 -0.43 -48.18 6.20
C VAL A 3 0.08 -47.29 5.07
N VAL A 4 0.29 -47.85 3.87
CA VAL A 4 0.74 -47.10 2.69
C VAL A 4 -0.33 -46.11 2.22
N ILE A 5 -1.60 -46.50 2.29
CA ILE A 5 -2.73 -45.64 1.95
C ILE A 5 -2.85 -44.48 2.95
N ILE A 6 -2.67 -44.74 4.24
CA ILE A 6 -2.70 -43.71 5.29
C ILE A 6 -1.58 -42.67 5.09
N ILE A 7 -0.36 -43.13 4.75
CA ILE A 7 0.78 -42.24 4.48
C ILE A 7 0.51 -41.37 3.24
N LEU A 8 -0.05 -41.95 2.18
CA LEU A 8 -0.43 -41.21 0.97
C LEU A 8 -1.48 -40.12 1.25
N LEU A 9 -2.51 -40.45 2.03
CA LEU A 9 -3.54 -39.49 2.41
C LEU A 9 -2.97 -38.36 3.29
N ALA A 10 -2.06 -38.68 4.21
CA ALA A 10 -1.39 -37.69 5.04
C ALA A 10 -0.55 -36.71 4.20
N LEU A 11 0.19 -37.21 3.20
CA LEU A 11 0.98 -36.38 2.30
C LEU A 11 0.11 -35.44 1.44
N ILE A 12 -1.00 -35.94 0.92
CA ILE A 12 -1.97 -35.13 0.16
C ILE A 12 -2.57 -34.04 1.05
N PHE A 13 -2.93 -34.37 2.29
CA PHE A 13 -3.52 -33.43 3.24
C PHE A 13 -2.53 -32.32 3.64
N ILE A 14 -1.28 -32.67 3.91
CA ILE A 14 -0.21 -31.71 4.22
C ILE A 14 0.07 -30.82 3.01
N GLY A 15 0.17 -31.40 1.80
CA GLY A 15 0.37 -30.65 0.57
C GLY A 15 -0.75 -29.63 0.30
N TYR A 16 -2.01 -30.05 0.47
CA TYR A 16 -3.17 -29.18 0.33
C TYR A 16 -3.16 -28.02 1.36
N PHE A 17 -2.85 -28.32 2.62
CA PHE A 17 -2.84 -27.31 3.68
C PHE A 17 -1.72 -26.27 3.51
N VAL A 18 -0.53 -26.71 3.08
CA VAL A 18 0.60 -25.82 2.77
C VAL A 18 0.26 -24.94 1.57
N PHE A 19 -0.30 -25.50 0.51
CA PHE A 19 -0.67 -24.75 -0.69
C PHE A 19 -1.75 -23.67 -0.41
N GLN A 20 -2.75 -23.99 0.41
CA GLN A 20 -3.77 -23.03 0.81
C GLN A 20 -3.20 -21.88 1.68
N LYS A 21 -2.21 -22.16 2.54
CA LYS A 21 -1.57 -21.10 3.35
C LYS A 21 -0.62 -20.20 2.58
N THR A 22 -0.07 -20.67 1.46
CA THR A 22 0.95 -19.91 0.70
C THR A 22 0.32 -19.00 -0.37
N THR A 23 -0.91 -19.28 -0.80
CA THR A 23 -1.64 -18.49 -1.82
C THR A 23 -2.20 -17.17 -1.28
N GLY A 24 -2.34 -17.00 0.04
CA GLY A 24 -2.88 -15.78 0.65
C GLY A 24 -1.91 -14.60 0.82
N LYS A 25 -0.62 -14.75 0.49
CA LYS A 25 0.40 -13.70 0.77
C LYS A 25 1.23 -13.21 -0.41
N ILE A 26 0.99 -13.67 -1.64
CA ILE A 26 1.82 -13.31 -2.82
C ILE A 26 1.11 -12.34 -3.79
N TRP A 27 -0.12 -11.89 -3.48
CA TRP A 27 -0.94 -11.11 -4.42
C TRP A 27 -1.03 -9.60 -4.14
N PHE A 28 -0.22 -9.05 -3.23
CA PHE A 28 -0.14 -7.61 -3.00
C PHE A 28 1.30 -7.11 -2.99
N SER A 29 2.07 -7.47 -4.01
CA SER A 29 2.96 -6.44 -4.56
C SER A 29 2.07 -5.61 -5.48
N PRO A 30 1.80 -4.31 -5.21
CA PRO A 30 1.34 -3.45 -6.28
C PRO A 30 2.45 -3.54 -7.32
N ALA A 31 2.20 -4.32 -8.39
CA ALA A 31 3.08 -4.37 -9.51
C ALA A 31 3.42 -2.92 -9.82
N GLU A 32 4.71 -2.58 -9.78
CA GLU A 32 5.21 -1.29 -10.27
C GLU A 32 4.78 -1.24 -11.72
N LYS A 33 3.56 -0.71 -11.91
CA LYS A 33 2.83 -0.75 -13.15
C LYS A 33 3.65 0.15 -14.04
N TYR A 34 4.32 -0.44 -15.02
CA TYR A 34 5.10 0.23 -16.05
C TYR A 34 4.57 1.64 -16.29
N ARG A 35 5.33 2.63 -15.83
CA ARG A 35 5.07 4.05 -16.01
C ARG A 35 6.20 4.57 -16.87
N THR A 36 5.87 5.15 -18.01
CA THR A 36 6.81 6.02 -18.70
C THR A 36 7.29 7.09 -17.71
N ILE A 37 8.44 7.73 -17.97
CA ILE A 37 8.95 8.83 -17.11
C ILE A 37 7.83 9.88 -16.88
N ASP A 38 7.00 10.11 -17.89
CA ASP A 38 5.86 11.02 -17.85
C ASP A 38 4.77 10.56 -16.87
N ASP A 39 4.44 9.27 -16.84
CA ASP A 39 3.45 8.74 -15.92
C ASP A 39 3.93 8.83 -14.47
N GLU A 40 5.22 8.62 -14.22
CA GLU A 40 5.81 8.79 -12.88
C GLU A 40 5.77 10.26 -12.46
N PHE A 41 6.12 11.17 -13.37
CA PHE A 41 6.05 12.61 -13.11
C PHE A 41 4.62 13.08 -12.81
N ASN A 42 3.64 12.61 -13.58
CA ASN A 42 2.23 12.91 -13.39
C ASN A 42 1.70 12.31 -12.09
N ALA A 43 2.06 11.06 -11.78
CA ALA A 43 1.69 10.42 -10.52
C ALA A 43 2.28 11.17 -9.32
N LYS A 44 3.55 11.60 -9.40
CA LYS A 44 4.21 12.38 -8.36
C LYS A 44 3.57 13.76 -8.19
N ARG A 45 3.21 14.43 -9.29
CA ARG A 45 2.48 15.71 -9.24
C ARG A 45 1.13 15.53 -8.55
N LYS A 46 0.37 14.51 -8.95
CA LYS A 46 -0.93 14.19 -8.36
C LYS A 46 -0.81 13.89 -6.86
N ASN A 47 0.13 13.03 -6.46
CA ASN A 47 0.35 12.71 -5.05
C ASN A 47 0.70 13.95 -4.21
N ARG A 48 1.47 14.91 -4.76
CA ARG A 48 1.72 16.19 -4.08
C ARG A 48 0.44 16.98 -3.88
N GLN A 49 -0.40 17.08 -4.92
CA GLN A 49 -1.68 17.79 -4.83
C GLN A 49 -2.61 17.13 -3.80
N ASP A 50 -2.75 15.81 -3.86
CA ASP A 50 -3.59 15.05 -2.93
C ASP A 50 -3.11 15.22 -1.47
N GLU A 51 -1.79 15.32 -1.25
CA GLU A 51 -1.22 15.60 0.08
C GLU A 51 -1.51 17.03 0.55
N ILE A 52 -1.39 18.04 -0.34
CA ILE A 52 -1.76 19.43 -0.04
C ILE A 52 -3.26 19.52 0.29
N ASP A 53 -4.13 18.93 -0.52
CA ASP A 53 -5.58 18.97 -0.31
C ASP A 53 -5.97 18.32 1.02
N LYS A 54 -5.29 17.24 1.40
CA LYS A 54 -5.48 16.60 2.71
C LYS A 54 -5.08 17.52 3.86
N LEU A 55 -3.99 18.28 3.72
CA LEU A 55 -3.55 19.26 4.71
C LEU A 55 -4.54 20.44 4.78
N LEU A 56 -4.92 20.99 3.63
CA LEU A 56 -5.92 22.05 3.55
C LEU A 56 -7.29 21.61 4.08
N GLY A 57 -7.67 20.34 3.90
CA GLY A 57 -8.91 19.78 4.46
C GLY A 57 -8.92 19.67 5.98
N LYS A 58 -7.75 19.74 6.65
CA LYS A 58 -7.68 19.86 8.12
C LYS A 58 -7.91 21.30 8.58
N ILE A 59 -7.71 22.29 7.70
CA ILE A 59 -7.89 23.70 8.02
C ILE A 59 -9.39 24.01 8.07
N GLY A 60 -9.84 24.48 9.22
CA GLY A 60 -11.22 24.92 9.44
C GLY A 60 -11.26 26.43 9.69
N LYS A 61 -11.83 26.81 10.82
CA LYS A 61 -12.03 28.22 11.17
C LYS A 61 -10.78 28.88 11.75
N ASN A 62 -9.83 28.11 12.29
CA ASN A 62 -8.62 28.66 12.91
C ASN A 62 -7.45 28.72 11.92
N GLY A 63 -7.68 28.42 10.63
CA GLY A 63 -6.66 28.57 9.60
C GLY A 63 -5.51 27.59 9.79
N LEU A 64 -4.27 28.08 9.64
CA LEU A 64 -3.08 27.27 9.85
C LEU A 64 -2.97 26.74 11.30
N ASP A 65 -3.66 27.35 12.27
CA ASP A 65 -3.68 26.90 13.67
C ASP A 65 -4.37 25.56 13.90
N ASP A 66 -5.16 25.11 12.92
CA ASP A 66 -5.72 23.76 12.91
C ASP A 66 -4.68 22.69 12.47
N LEU A 67 -3.53 23.09 11.94
CA LEU A 67 -2.44 22.20 11.56
C LEU A 67 -1.43 22.01 12.69
N SER A 68 -1.02 20.75 12.87
CA SER A 68 0.14 20.43 13.71
C SER A 68 1.42 21.07 13.14
N GLU A 69 2.41 21.33 14.00
CA GLU A 69 3.73 21.84 13.59
C GLU A 69 4.35 21.02 12.43
N LYS A 70 4.18 19.69 12.49
CA LYS A 70 4.63 18.79 11.43
C LYS A 70 3.86 18.99 10.13
N ASP A 71 2.54 19.14 10.21
CA ASP A 71 1.68 19.36 9.05
C ASP A 71 1.96 20.71 8.40
N ARG A 72 2.22 21.76 9.18
CA ARG A 72 2.62 23.09 8.67
C ARG A 72 3.94 23.02 7.93
N LYS A 73 4.96 22.45 8.56
CA LYS A 73 6.27 22.25 7.92
C LYS A 73 6.14 21.46 6.62
N ARG A 74 5.29 20.43 6.62
CA ARG A 74 5.04 19.62 5.42
C ARG A 74 4.32 20.42 4.33
N LEU A 75 3.35 21.24 4.69
CA LEU A 75 2.64 22.13 3.76
C LEU A 75 3.62 23.14 3.13
N ASP A 76 4.49 23.74 3.93
CA ASP A 76 5.52 24.68 3.44
C ASP A 76 6.48 23.99 2.45
N GLU A 77 6.98 22.79 2.79
CA GLU A 77 7.84 21.98 1.92
C GLU A 77 7.16 21.62 0.58
N LEU A 78 5.86 21.36 0.60
CA LEU A 78 5.08 21.04 -0.59
C LEU A 78 4.75 22.29 -1.42
N SER A 79 4.62 23.46 -0.79
CA SER A 79 4.28 24.73 -1.45
C SER A 79 5.42 25.32 -2.27
N GLN A 80 6.68 25.03 -1.91
CA GLN A 80 7.86 25.63 -2.54
C GLN A 80 8.35 24.90 -3.81
N LYS A 81 7.60 23.92 -4.34
CA LYS A 81 8.07 22.98 -5.36
C LYS A 81 7.15 22.85 -6.57
#